data_AF-A0A314KX99-F1
#
_entry.id   AF-A0A314KX99-F1
#
_cell.length_a   1.000
_cell.length_b   1.000
_cell.length_c   1.000
_cell.angle_alpha   90.00
_cell.angle_beta   90.00
_cell.angle_gamma   90.00
#
_symmetry.space_group_name_H-M   'P 1'
#
loop_
_entity.id
_entity.type
_entity.pdbx_description
1 polymer ?
#
loop_
_entity_poly.entity_id
_entity_poly.type
_entity_poly.pdbx_seq_one_letter_code
_entity_poly.pdbx_strand_id
1 'polypeptide(L)' 'MAIHRVAFLALLLLSGAVLLGNKVECADGKACTRNCDPDVAYMVCPSTGQRITKPCVNCCSARKGCKLFHSNGSVKCTGT' A
#
# COMPACT_ATOMS: atom_id res chain seq x y z
N MET A 1 -21.54 -31.48 -32.54
CA MET A 1 -22.00 -30.80 -31.31
C MET A 1 -21.22 -31.20 -30.03
N ALA A 2 -20.58 -32.37 -29.98
CA ALA A 2 -19.77 -32.79 -28.82
C ALA A 2 -18.40 -32.08 -28.72
N ILE A 3 -17.71 -31.85 -29.85
CA ILE A 3 -16.37 -31.24 -29.90
C ILE A 3 -16.38 -29.80 -29.34
N HIS A 4 -17.42 -29.02 -29.67
CA HIS A 4 -17.60 -27.67 -29.14
C HIS A 4 -17.78 -27.69 -27.61
N ARG A 5 -18.53 -28.67 -27.07
CA ARG A 5 -18.75 -28.82 -25.62
C ARG A 5 -17.45 -29.14 -24.91
N VAL A 6 -16.62 -30.03 -25.48
CA VAL A 6 -15.31 -30.41 -24.90
C VAL A 6 -14.33 -29.25 -24.97
N ALA A 7 -14.26 -28.53 -26.10
CA ALA A 7 -13.41 -27.34 -26.23
C ALA A 7 -13.81 -26.22 -25.26
N PHE A 8 -15.12 -26.00 -25.10
CA PHE A 8 -15.66 -25.02 -24.15
C PHE A 8 -15.34 -25.40 -22.69
N LEU A 9 -15.51 -26.67 -22.33
CA LEU A 9 -15.16 -27.17 -20.99
C LEU A 9 -13.65 -27.07 -20.72
N ALA A 10 -12.81 -27.40 -21.71
CA ALA A 10 -11.36 -27.24 -21.58
C ALA A 10 -10.95 -25.77 -21.39
N LEU A 11 -11.58 -24.84 -22.12
CA LEU A 11 -11.33 -23.40 -22.00
C LEU A 11 -11.76 -22.84 -20.63
N LEU A 12 -12.88 -23.31 -20.09
CA LEU A 12 -13.35 -22.94 -18.75
C LEU A 12 -12.42 -23.45 -17.64
N LEU A 13 -11.89 -24.66 -17.77
CA LEU A 13 -10.93 -25.22 -16.81
C LEU A 13 -9.59 -24.47 -16.84
N LEU A 14 -9.11 -24.11 -18.03
CA LEU A 14 -7.88 -23.32 -18.21
C LEU A 14 -8.01 -21.90 -17.63
N SER A 15 -9.15 -21.23 -17.85
CA SER A 15 -9.40 -19.88 -17.31
C SER A 15 -9.58 -19.88 -15.79
N GLY A 16 -10.24 -20.90 -15.22
CA GLY A 16 -10.36 -21.05 -13.76
C GLY A 16 -9.02 -21.22 -13.05
N ALA A 17 -8.10 -22.00 -13.63
CA ALA A 17 -6.76 -22.20 -13.05
C ALA A 17 -5.91 -20.91 -13.05
N VAL A 18 -6.05 -20.05 -14.06
CA VAL A 18 -5.34 -18.76 -14.14
C VAL A 18 -5.86 -17.77 -13.09
N LEU A 19 -7.16 -17.75 -12.81
CA LEU A 19 -7.75 -16.86 -11.80
C LEU A 19 -7.41 -17.28 -10.37
N LEU A 20 -7.33 -18.58 -10.08
CA LEU A 20 -6.90 -19.11 -8.78
C LEU A 20 -5.38 -19.04 -8.55
N GLY A 21 -4.59 -19.04 -9.63
CA GLY A 21 -3.12 -18.96 -9.56
C GLY A 21 -2.55 -17.55 -9.38
N ASN A 22 -3.33 -16.52 -9.71
CA ASN A 22 -2.92 -15.13 -9.45
C ASN A 22 -3.16 -14.83 -7.97
N LYS A 23 -2.17 -15.13 -7.13
CA LYS A 23 -2.02 -14.48 -5.83
C LYS A 23 -1.92 -12.98 -6.13
N VAL A 24 -3.03 -12.28 -6.01
CA VAL A 24 -3.03 -10.82 -5.93
C VAL A 24 -2.26 -10.54 -4.65
N GLU A 25 -0.97 -10.24 -4.80
CA GLU A 25 -0.24 -9.55 -3.76
C GLU A 25 -0.89 -8.17 -3.68
N CYS A 26 -1.99 -8.11 -2.92
CA CYS A 26 -2.45 -6.87 -2.33
C CYS A 26 -1.22 -6.36 -1.58
N ALA A 27 -0.52 -5.39 -2.18
CA ALA A 27 0.66 -4.78 -1.60
C ALA A 27 0.38 -4.57 -0.12
N ASP A 28 1.16 -5.27 0.73
CA ASP A 28 1.00 -5.39 2.18
C ASP A 28 0.42 -4.12 2.78
N GLY A 29 -0.91 -4.07 2.79
CA GLY A 29 -1.63 -2.83 2.96
C GLY A 29 -1.93 -2.71 4.42
N LYS A 30 -0.96 -2.27 5.22
CA LYS A 30 -1.16 -2.07 6.65
C LYS A 30 -2.47 -1.30 6.86
N ALA A 31 -3.42 -1.91 7.55
CA ALA A 31 -4.71 -1.29 7.83
C ALA A 31 -4.49 -0.13 8.81
N CYS A 32 -4.35 1.07 8.27
CA CYS A 32 -4.09 2.27 9.03
C CYS A 32 -5.32 3.18 9.05
N THR A 33 -5.53 3.83 10.20
CA THR A 33 -6.51 4.92 10.28
C THR A 33 -6.08 6.07 9.38
N ARG A 34 -7.07 6.81 8.85
CA ARG A 34 -6.83 8.00 8.01
C ARG A 34 -6.75 9.30 8.81
N ASN A 35 -6.74 9.20 10.14
CA ASN A 35 -6.66 10.34 11.04
C ASN A 35 -5.25 10.97 10.93
N CYS A 36 -5.21 12.29 10.78
CA CYS A 36 -3.97 13.04 10.85
C CYS A 36 -3.46 13.02 12.29
N ASP A 37 -2.15 12.85 12.46
CA ASP A 37 -1.52 12.94 13.78
C ASP A 37 -1.20 14.41 14.10
N PRO A 38 -1.81 15.01 15.14
CA PRO A 38 -1.65 16.44 15.44
C PRO A 38 -0.25 16.82 15.91
N ASP A 39 0.56 15.87 16.39
CA ASP A 39 1.92 16.15 16.83
C ASP A 39 2.93 16.17 15.66
N VAL A 40 2.49 15.83 14.45
CA VAL A 40 3.33 15.81 13.26
C VAL A 40 3.38 17.20 12.64
N ALA A 41 4.50 17.89 12.82
CA ALA A 41 4.71 19.22 12.27
C ALA A 41 5.15 19.18 10.79
N TYR A 42 5.96 18.20 10.42
CA TYR A 42 6.43 17.99 9.05
C TYR A 42 6.91 16.56 8.82
N MET A 43 7.02 16.15 7.55
CA MET A 43 7.68 14.90 7.17
C MET A 43 8.79 15.13 6.13
N VAL A 44 9.76 14.22 6.12
CA VAL A 44 10.83 14.17 5.12
C VAL A 44 10.93 12.75 4.59
N CYS A 45 10.89 12.60 3.27
CA CYS A 45 11.00 11.31 2.60
C CYS A 45 12.32 11.18 1.84
N PRO A 46 12.99 10.03 1.87
CA PRO A 46 14.29 9.85 1.21
C PRO A 46 14.22 10.02 -0.31
N SER A 47 13.08 9.67 -0.94
CA SER A 47 12.93 9.75 -2.39
C SER A 47 12.94 11.17 -2.94
N THR A 48 12.51 12.16 -2.16
CA THR A 48 12.41 13.56 -2.61
C THR A 48 13.36 14.49 -1.86
N GLY A 49 13.78 14.12 -0.65
CA GLY A 49 14.51 15.02 0.26
C GLY A 49 13.71 16.25 0.70
N GLN A 50 12.48 16.41 0.21
CA GLN A 50 11.66 17.58 0.46
C GLN A 50 10.98 17.49 1.81
N ARG A 51 10.95 18.62 2.52
CA ARG A 51 10.20 18.81 3.75
C ARG A 51 8.77 19.18 3.42
N ILE A 52 7.83 18.32 3.77
CA ILE A 52 6.40 18.56 3.62
C ILE A 52 5.88 19.05 4.97
N THR A 53 5.40 20.29 5.03
CA THR A 53 4.87 20.93 6.24
C THR A 53 3.42 20.54 6.48
N LYS A 54 3.07 20.30 7.75
CA LYS A 54 1.73 19.88 8.21
C LYS A 54 1.08 18.77 7.36
N PRO A 55 1.77 17.64 7.10
CA PRO A 55 1.17 16.54 6.36
C PRO A 55 0.04 15.90 7.18
N CYS A 56 -1.10 15.61 6.53
CA CYS A 56 -2.11 14.75 7.16
C CYS A 56 -1.68 13.29 7.01
N VAL A 57 -0.95 12.80 8.01
CA VAL A 57 -0.41 11.43 8.06
C VAL A 57 -0.26 11.03 9.52
N ASN A 58 -0.18 9.73 9.78
CA ASN A 58 0.21 9.18 11.08
C ASN A 58 1.30 8.14 10.89
N CYS A 59 1.90 7.67 11.99
CA CYS A 59 3.01 6.71 11.93
C CYS A 59 2.65 5.38 11.23
N CYS A 60 1.39 4.97 11.23
CA CYS A 60 0.95 3.79 10.52
C CYS A 60 0.89 4.04 9.00
N SER A 61 0.28 5.15 8.58
CA SER A 61 0.05 5.51 7.18
C SER A 61 1.23 6.19 6.49
N ALA A 62 2.31 6.48 7.23
CA ALA A 62 3.53 7.05 6.69
C ALA A 62 4.16 6.12 5.66
N ARG A 63 4.52 6.68 4.49
CA ARG A 63 5.22 5.92 3.44
C ARG A 63 6.56 5.39 3.98
N LYS A 64 6.91 4.18 3.54
CA LYS A 64 8.15 3.50 3.93
C LYS A 64 9.38 4.42 3.82
N GLY A 65 10.14 4.52 4.90
CA GLY A 65 11.34 5.34 5.01
C GLY A 65 11.11 6.83 5.23
N CYS A 66 9.87 7.34 5.15
CA CYS A 66 9.59 8.73 5.48
C CYS A 66 9.61 8.95 6.99
N LYS A 67 10.32 9.99 7.42
CA LYS A 67 10.42 10.40 8.83
C LYS A 67 9.39 11.48 9.11
N LEU A 68 8.61 11.30 10.17
CA LEU A 68 7.67 12.29 10.69
C LEU A 68 8.33 12.98 11.89
N PHE A 69 8.18 14.30 12.00
CA PHE A 69 8.86 15.11 13.00
C PHE A 69 7.86 15.93 13.82
N HIS A 70 8.16 16.09 15.10
CA HIS A 70 7.52 17.06 15.97
C HIS A 70 7.97 18.49 15.63
N SER A 71 7.26 19.48 16.18
CA SER A 71 7.58 20.90 16.04
C SER A 71 8.98 21.27 16.55
N ASN A 72 9.50 20.54 17.54
CA ASN A 72 10.85 20.73 18.12
C ASN A 72 11.96 20.05 17.29
N GLY A 73 11.62 19.40 16.17
CA GLY A 73 12.57 18.69 15.31
C GLY A 73 12.91 17.25 15.73
N SER A 74 12.36 16.72 16.82
CA SER A 74 12.53 15.31 17.17
C SER A 74 11.76 14.41 16.21
N VAL A 75 12.36 13.26 15.85
CA VAL A 75 11.68 12.24 15.02
C VAL A 75 10.61 11.55 15.86
N LYS A 76 9.35 11.60 15.40
CA LYS A 76 8.23 10.85 15.98
C LYS A 76 8.31 9.38 15.59
N CYS A 77 8.45 9.12 14.29
CA CYS A 77 8.48 7.77 13.73
C CYS A 77 9.02 7.77 12.29
N THR A 78 9.36 6.57 11.80
CA THR A 78 9.68 6.33 10.39
C THR A 78 8.64 5.38 9.83
N GLY A 79 8.05 5.71 8.67
CA GLY A 79 7.11 4.84 7.98
C GLY A 79 7.76 3.50 7.63
N THR A 80 7.02 2.41 7.81
CA THR A 80 7.46 1.03 7.59
C THR A 80 6.69 0.39 6.46
#